data_AF-A0A524HRX9-F1
#
_entry.id   AF-A0A524HRX9-F1
#
_cell.length_a   1.000
_cell.length_b   1.000
_cell.length_c   1.000
_cell.angle_alpha   90.00
_cell.angle_beta   90.00
_cell.angle_gamma   90.00
#
_symmetry.space_group_name_H-M   'P 1'
#
loop_
_entity.id
_entity.type
_entity.pdbx_description
1 polymer ?
#
loop_
_entity_poly.entity_id
_entity_poly.type
_entity_poly.pdbx_seq_one_letter_code
_entity_poly.pdbx_strand_id
1 'polypeptide(L)'
;MSNLKLTVAMPDYDHTRDLAMGRVVPEGIDLTCLILPVEEIFYRFLIHREWDASEISFAKYCSMRAAGDDSLIGLPIFPARIFRQSSLFIRRDGPIKDMADVRGKRIGIPEWAQSAAVYSRGFLVEQHGIDLTSIEWVQAGTNEAGRKEKANLNLPDGIKLTPVADRSLNEMLLSGEIDGMFSARPPDAYNEGHPNVRRLYDNFIEVESDYFRKTGIFPIMHAFAVRKEILDKNPWVARNLFNAFDEAKNRSIARAMDGTVPMFPIPWCFE
;
A
#
# COMPACT_ATOMS: atom_id res chain seq x y z
N MET A 1 -24.24 18.24 25.28
CA MET A 1 -22.78 18.04 25.48
C MET A 1 -22.09 18.50 24.20
N SER A 2 -20.88 19.04 24.29
CA SER A 2 -20.10 19.38 23.10
C SER A 2 -19.62 18.10 22.38
N ASN A 3 -19.54 18.14 21.05
CA ASN A 3 -18.95 17.05 20.27
C ASN A 3 -17.50 16.78 20.69
N LEU A 4 -17.07 15.51 20.57
CA LEU A 4 -15.69 15.11 20.81
C LEU A 4 -14.80 15.62 19.68
N LYS A 5 -13.77 16.41 20.01
CA LYS A 5 -12.81 16.89 19.01
C LYS A 5 -11.80 15.80 18.71
N LEU A 6 -11.64 15.44 17.44
CA LEU A 6 -10.66 14.46 16.98
C LEU A 6 -9.94 14.95 15.73
N THR A 7 -8.68 14.53 15.60
CA THR A 7 -7.84 14.74 14.41
C THR A 7 -7.65 13.45 13.63
N VAL A 8 -7.79 13.51 12.30
CA VAL A 8 -7.52 12.40 11.39
C VAL A 8 -6.54 12.82 10.32
N ALA A 9 -5.50 12.01 10.05
CA ALA A 9 -4.63 12.22 8.88
C ALA A 9 -4.86 11.17 7.78
N MET A 10 -4.98 11.66 6.54
CA MET A 10 -5.13 10.86 5.32
C MET A 10 -4.67 11.66 4.09
N PRO A 11 -4.31 11.01 2.98
CA PRO A 11 -4.18 11.64 1.66
C PRO A 11 -5.51 12.22 1.16
N ASP A 12 -5.42 13.06 0.13
CA ASP A 12 -6.59 13.62 -0.57
C ASP A 12 -7.22 12.57 -1.50
N TYR A 13 -7.99 11.64 -0.93
CA TYR A 13 -8.75 10.67 -1.72
C TYR A 13 -10.12 11.21 -2.13
N ASP A 14 -10.51 10.98 -3.39
CA ASP A 14 -11.87 11.30 -3.84
C ASP A 14 -12.96 10.58 -3.02
N HIS A 15 -12.68 9.37 -2.54
CA HIS A 15 -13.64 8.56 -1.77
C HIS A 15 -13.70 8.92 -0.28
N THR A 16 -12.86 9.82 0.21
CA THR A 16 -12.96 10.39 1.57
C THR A 16 -13.17 11.90 1.55
N ARG A 17 -13.19 12.54 0.37
CA ARG A 17 -13.28 13.99 0.22
C ARG A 17 -14.51 14.62 0.87
N ASP A 18 -15.67 13.97 0.80
CA ASP A 18 -16.89 14.49 1.45
C ASP A 18 -16.76 14.51 2.98
N LEU A 19 -16.01 13.58 3.58
CA LEU A 19 -15.67 13.61 5.00
C LEU A 19 -14.68 14.75 5.29
N ALA A 20 -13.60 14.86 4.51
CA ALA A 20 -12.57 15.89 4.68
C ALA A 20 -13.11 17.32 4.55
N MET A 21 -14.12 17.53 3.69
CA MET A 21 -14.77 18.82 3.47
C MET A 21 -15.99 19.07 4.39
N GLY A 22 -16.29 18.16 5.33
CA GLY A 22 -17.40 18.32 6.27
C GLY A 22 -18.81 18.16 5.67
N ARG A 23 -18.93 17.58 4.47
CA ARG A 23 -20.22 17.22 3.85
C ARG A 23 -20.81 15.93 4.42
N VAL A 24 -19.94 15.07 4.94
CA VAL A 24 -20.27 13.91 5.77
C VAL A 24 -19.60 14.15 7.12
N VAL A 25 -20.39 14.11 8.19
CA VAL A 25 -19.91 14.39 9.55
C VAL A 25 -20.15 13.17 10.42
N PRO A 26 -19.11 12.63 11.09
CA PRO A 26 -19.30 11.56 12.05
C PRO A 26 -20.12 12.04 13.26
N GLU A 27 -21.15 11.28 13.62
CA GLU A 27 -22.05 11.64 14.70
C GLU A 27 -21.31 11.84 16.03
N GLY A 28 -21.57 12.96 16.71
CA GLY A 28 -20.97 13.30 18.00
C GLY A 28 -19.49 13.69 17.96
N ILE A 29 -18.89 13.82 16.77
CA ILE A 29 -17.47 14.12 16.58
C ILE A 29 -17.31 15.43 15.79
N ASP A 30 -16.48 16.32 16.31
CA ASP A 30 -15.95 17.48 15.60
C ASP A 30 -14.59 17.06 14.99
N LEU A 31 -14.60 16.69 13.71
CA LEU A 31 -13.49 16.03 13.04
C LEU A 31 -12.63 17.03 12.27
N THR A 32 -11.37 17.16 12.64
CA THR A 32 -10.35 17.90 11.88
C THR A 32 -9.56 16.93 11.00
N CYS A 33 -9.64 17.11 9.67
CA CYS A 33 -8.90 16.30 8.71
C CYS A 33 -7.58 16.98 8.29
N LEU A 34 -6.46 16.28 8.48
CA LEU A 34 -5.13 16.67 8.05
C LEU A 34 -4.81 15.97 6.72
N ILE A 35 -4.78 16.74 5.64
CA ILE A 35 -4.51 16.23 4.29
C ILE A 35 -3.01 16.30 4.03
N LEU A 36 -2.34 15.14 4.04
CA LEU A 36 -0.89 15.03 3.97
C LEU A 36 -0.45 13.90 3.02
N PRO A 37 0.77 13.96 2.46
CA PRO A 37 1.33 12.84 1.72
C PRO A 37 1.48 11.59 2.60
N VAL A 38 1.16 10.42 2.06
CA VAL A 38 1.12 9.17 2.84
C VAL A 38 2.43 8.81 3.54
N GLU A 39 3.57 9.17 2.95
CA GLU A 39 4.88 8.90 3.55
C GLU A 39 5.14 9.74 4.80
N GLU A 40 4.64 10.98 4.81
CA GLU A 40 4.67 11.88 5.96
C GLU A 40 3.71 11.39 7.05
N ILE A 41 2.49 10.99 6.66
CA ILE A 41 1.50 10.39 7.55
C ILE A 41 2.11 9.22 8.31
N PHE A 42 2.70 8.27 7.58
CA PHE A 42 3.27 7.07 8.18
C PHE A 42 4.44 7.40 9.09
N TYR A 43 5.33 8.30 8.68
CA TYR A 43 6.49 8.68 9.50
C TYR A 43 6.05 9.30 10.83
N ARG A 44 5.19 10.33 10.79
CA ARG A 44 4.77 11.08 11.98
C ARG A 44 3.86 10.24 12.89
N PHE A 45 2.94 9.45 12.33
CA PHE A 45 2.03 8.65 13.15
C PHE A 45 2.69 7.42 13.77
N LEU A 46 3.45 6.65 12.99
CA LEU A 46 4.07 5.41 13.48
C LEU A 46 5.12 5.66 14.56
N ILE A 47 5.77 6.83 14.54
CA ILE A 47 6.83 7.16 15.49
C ILE A 47 6.29 8.02 16.64
N HIS A 48 5.46 9.04 16.34
CA HIS A 48 5.13 10.10 17.30
C HIS A 48 3.65 10.18 17.67
N ARG A 49 2.75 9.44 17.00
CA ARG A 49 1.30 9.43 17.27
C ARG A 49 0.69 10.85 17.29
N GLU A 50 1.10 11.70 16.34
CA GLU A 50 0.80 13.14 16.35
C GLU A 50 -0.68 13.54 16.21
N TRP A 51 -1.57 12.58 15.94
CA TRP A 51 -3.01 12.79 15.81
C TRP A 51 -3.79 11.61 16.38
N ASP A 52 -5.12 11.74 16.41
CA ASP A 52 -6.01 10.80 17.12
C ASP A 52 -6.27 9.50 16.34
N ALA A 53 -6.43 9.62 15.02
CA ALA A 53 -6.65 8.49 14.12
C ALA A 53 -5.95 8.70 12.78
N SER A 54 -5.47 7.64 12.16
CA SER A 54 -4.60 7.74 10.98
C SER A 54 -4.86 6.63 10.00
N GLU A 55 -4.64 6.93 8.74
CA GLU A 55 -4.22 5.91 7.80
C GLU A 55 -2.84 5.35 8.17
N ILE A 56 -2.67 4.05 8.00
CA ILE A 56 -1.46 3.29 8.31
C ILE A 56 -1.26 2.18 7.27
N SER A 57 0.01 1.87 6.94
CA SER A 57 0.35 0.68 6.15
C SER A 57 -0.16 -0.58 6.85
N PHE A 58 -0.96 -1.39 6.15
CA PHE A 58 -1.57 -2.58 6.72
C PHE A 58 -0.53 -3.61 7.20
N ALA A 59 0.54 -3.84 6.42
CA ALA A 59 1.63 -4.72 6.83
C ALA A 59 2.38 -4.20 8.07
N LYS A 60 2.53 -2.88 8.21
CA LYS A 60 3.17 -2.29 9.40
C LYS A 60 2.26 -2.39 10.62
N TYR A 61 0.95 -2.16 10.46
CA TYR A 61 -0.02 -2.39 11.52
C TYR A 61 0.02 -3.85 11.99
N CYS A 62 0.00 -4.83 11.08
CA CYS A 62 0.10 -6.25 11.43
C CYS A 62 1.42 -6.57 12.16
N SER A 63 2.55 -6.07 11.65
CA SER A 63 3.87 -6.27 12.29
C SER A 63 3.93 -5.69 13.70
N MET A 64 3.39 -4.47 13.89
CA MET A 64 3.30 -3.80 15.19
C MET A 64 2.42 -4.58 16.17
N ARG A 65 1.23 -5.03 15.74
CA ARG A 65 0.34 -5.88 16.56
C ARG A 65 0.99 -7.21 16.93
N ALA A 66 1.70 -7.84 15.99
CA ALA A 66 2.43 -9.08 16.23
C ALA A 66 3.59 -8.92 17.22
N ALA A 67 4.21 -7.72 17.25
CA ALA A 67 5.23 -7.35 18.23
C ALA A 67 4.65 -7.00 19.63
N GLY A 68 3.32 -7.10 19.81
CA GLY A 68 2.65 -6.82 21.08
C GLY A 68 2.30 -5.35 21.32
N ASP A 69 2.56 -4.45 20.37
CA ASP A 69 2.10 -3.06 20.48
C ASP A 69 0.59 -3.00 20.19
N ASP A 70 -0.17 -2.70 21.25
CA ASP A 70 -1.62 -2.55 21.20
C ASP A 70 -2.11 -1.09 21.32
N SER A 71 -1.20 -0.12 21.23
CA SER A 71 -1.49 1.32 21.34
C SER A 71 -2.44 1.85 20.26
N LEU A 72 -2.57 1.10 19.16
CA LEU A 72 -3.46 1.41 18.05
C LEU A 72 -4.47 0.28 17.82
N ILE A 73 -5.71 0.68 17.57
CA ILE A 73 -6.82 -0.20 17.20
C ILE A 73 -7.18 0.06 15.74
N GLY A 74 -6.97 -0.94 14.89
CA GLY A 74 -7.36 -0.91 13.50
C GLY A 74 -8.88 -0.89 13.33
N LEU A 75 -9.36 -0.05 12.42
CA LEU A 75 -10.74 -0.02 11.95
C LEU A 75 -10.83 -0.71 10.59
N PRO A 76 -11.95 -1.35 10.24
CA PRO A 76 -12.16 -2.00 8.94
C PRO A 76 -12.44 -0.97 7.83
N ILE A 77 -11.56 0.04 7.71
CA ILE A 77 -11.62 1.12 6.73
C ILE A 77 -10.34 1.03 5.93
N PHE A 78 -10.47 0.70 4.64
CA PHE A 78 -9.35 0.34 3.77
C PHE A 78 -9.27 1.30 2.58
N PRO A 79 -8.73 2.51 2.75
CA PRO A 79 -8.75 3.56 1.73
C PRO A 79 -7.91 3.21 0.49
N ALA A 80 -6.89 2.35 0.66
CA ALA A 80 -6.04 1.92 -0.43
C ALA A 80 -6.10 0.40 -0.60
N ARG A 81 -6.71 -0.05 -1.70
CA ARG A 81 -6.73 -1.44 -2.14
C ARG A 81 -6.33 -1.51 -3.61
N ILE A 82 -5.38 -2.36 -3.93
CA ILE A 82 -4.82 -2.48 -5.28
C ILE A 82 -4.07 -3.81 -5.40
N PHE A 83 -4.22 -4.47 -6.55
CA PHE A 83 -3.46 -5.68 -6.87
C PHE A 83 -1.96 -5.37 -7.07
N ARG A 84 -1.10 -6.37 -6.91
CA ARG A 84 0.37 -6.19 -6.96
C ARG A 84 1.09 -7.16 -7.90
N GLN A 85 0.34 -7.98 -8.62
CA GLN A 85 0.86 -8.88 -9.64
C GLN A 85 1.43 -8.07 -10.82
N SER A 86 0.83 -6.93 -11.15
CA SER A 86 1.36 -5.92 -12.08
C SER A 86 2.62 -5.18 -11.61
N SER A 87 3.04 -5.34 -10.35
CA SER A 87 4.12 -4.56 -9.74
C SER A 87 5.50 -5.23 -9.79
N LEU A 88 5.68 -6.26 -10.64
CA LEU A 88 6.98 -6.87 -10.92
C LEU A 88 7.55 -6.30 -12.22
N PHE A 89 8.63 -5.56 -12.11
CA PHE A 89 9.36 -4.97 -13.24
C PHE A 89 10.67 -5.72 -13.46
N ILE A 90 10.95 -6.03 -14.72
CA ILE A 90 12.11 -6.83 -15.13
C ILE A 90 12.75 -6.23 -16.38
N ARG A 91 13.96 -6.69 -16.67
CA ARG A 91 14.64 -6.43 -17.93
C ARG A 91 14.11 -7.34 -19.04
N ARG A 92 13.86 -6.78 -20.23
CA ARG A 92 13.47 -7.56 -21.43
C ARG A 92 14.57 -8.54 -21.85
N ASP A 93 15.81 -8.11 -21.80
CA ASP A 93 17.02 -8.87 -22.11
C ASP A 93 17.55 -9.68 -20.91
N GLY A 94 16.92 -9.54 -19.74
CA GLY A 94 17.30 -10.24 -18.51
C GLY A 94 16.83 -11.70 -18.46
N PRO A 95 17.24 -12.45 -17.41
CA PRO A 95 17.01 -13.89 -17.32
C PRO A 95 15.58 -14.27 -16.92
N ILE A 96 14.77 -13.32 -16.43
CA ILE A 96 13.41 -13.58 -15.95
C ILE A 96 12.42 -13.46 -17.12
N LYS A 97 11.78 -14.57 -17.50
CA LYS A 97 10.73 -14.61 -18.53
C LYS A 97 9.38 -14.98 -17.94
N ASP A 98 9.36 -15.79 -16.90
CA ASP A 98 8.18 -16.12 -16.10
C ASP A 98 8.45 -15.93 -14.59
N MET A 99 7.46 -16.26 -13.76
CA MET A 99 7.60 -16.09 -12.31
C MET A 99 8.52 -17.13 -11.68
N ALA A 100 8.64 -18.33 -12.25
CA ALA A 100 9.52 -19.37 -11.71
C ALA A 100 11.00 -19.00 -11.85
N ASP A 101 11.35 -18.20 -12.85
CA ASP A 101 12.71 -17.74 -13.13
C ASP A 101 13.30 -16.83 -12.04
N VAL A 102 12.50 -16.31 -11.11
CA VAL A 102 13.02 -15.49 -9.98
C VAL A 102 13.87 -16.31 -9.02
N ARG A 103 13.78 -17.65 -9.05
CA ARG A 103 14.60 -18.53 -8.22
C ARG A 103 16.08 -18.35 -8.54
N GLY A 104 16.88 -18.10 -7.50
CA GLY A 104 18.31 -17.84 -7.62
C GLY A 104 18.66 -16.48 -8.23
N LYS A 105 17.70 -15.54 -8.29
CA LYS A 105 17.90 -14.19 -8.84
C LYS A 105 18.02 -13.14 -7.77
N ARG A 106 18.53 -11.98 -8.18
CA ARG A 106 18.63 -10.77 -7.36
C ARG A 106 17.41 -9.90 -7.58
N ILE A 107 16.54 -9.79 -6.58
CA ILE A 107 15.25 -9.11 -6.69
C ILE A 107 15.19 -7.90 -5.74
N GLY A 108 14.91 -6.73 -6.31
CA GLY A 108 14.75 -5.48 -5.60
C GLY A 108 13.39 -5.33 -4.91
N ILE A 109 13.38 -4.74 -3.71
CA ILE A 109 12.17 -4.28 -3.01
C ILE A 109 12.44 -2.95 -2.29
N PRO A 110 11.48 -2.02 -2.21
CA PRO A 110 11.71 -0.74 -1.52
C PRO A 110 11.89 -0.88 0.00
N GLU A 111 11.08 -1.72 0.62
CA GLU A 111 11.04 -2.01 2.05
C GLU A 111 10.52 -3.44 2.22
N TRP A 112 11.10 -4.21 3.14
CA TRP A 112 10.63 -5.57 3.43
C TRP A 112 9.23 -5.55 4.02
N ALA A 113 8.97 -4.64 4.97
CA ALA A 113 7.70 -4.53 5.68
C ALA A 113 6.62 -3.70 4.95
N GLN A 114 6.85 -3.30 3.69
CA GLN A 114 5.85 -2.58 2.91
C GLN A 114 4.72 -3.52 2.47
N SER A 115 3.45 -3.09 2.59
CA SER A 115 2.29 -3.90 2.21
C SER A 115 2.39 -4.47 0.79
N ALA A 116 2.83 -3.66 -0.17
CA ALA A 116 3.04 -4.14 -1.54
C ALA A 116 4.05 -5.29 -1.61
N ALA A 117 5.21 -5.15 -0.95
CA ALA A 117 6.23 -6.20 -0.91
C ALA A 117 5.75 -7.45 -0.16
N VAL A 118 4.94 -7.31 0.89
CA VAL A 118 4.31 -8.45 1.59
C VAL A 118 3.35 -9.20 0.65
N TYR A 119 2.47 -8.49 -0.05
CA TYR A 119 1.55 -9.13 -1.01
C TYR A 119 2.29 -9.76 -2.20
N SER A 120 3.34 -9.13 -2.71
CA SER A 120 4.18 -9.72 -3.76
C SER A 120 4.85 -11.01 -3.30
N ARG A 121 5.39 -11.04 -2.08
CA ARG A 121 5.97 -12.26 -1.50
C ARG A 121 4.91 -13.33 -1.22
N GLY A 122 3.72 -12.94 -0.75
CA GLY A 122 2.58 -13.85 -0.64
C GLY A 122 2.19 -14.44 -1.99
N PHE A 123 2.21 -13.64 -3.06
CA PHE A 123 1.96 -14.13 -4.42
C PHE A 123 3.01 -15.16 -4.88
N LEU A 124 4.29 -14.91 -4.62
CA LEU A 124 5.37 -15.88 -4.90
C LEU A 124 5.18 -17.22 -4.18
N VAL A 125 4.93 -17.16 -2.87
CA VAL A 125 4.83 -18.36 -2.04
C VAL A 125 3.53 -19.11 -2.34
N GLU A 126 2.39 -18.43 -2.19
CA GLU A 126 1.07 -19.09 -2.19
C GLU A 126 0.58 -19.47 -3.58
N GLN A 127 0.97 -18.73 -4.62
CA GLN A 127 0.48 -18.98 -5.99
C GLN A 127 1.50 -19.67 -6.88
N HIS A 128 2.80 -19.57 -6.57
CA HIS A 128 3.87 -20.14 -7.39
C HIS A 128 4.78 -21.13 -6.64
N GLY A 129 4.58 -21.34 -5.33
CA GLY A 129 5.40 -22.27 -4.54
C GLY A 129 6.88 -21.88 -4.54
N ILE A 130 7.18 -20.58 -4.60
CA ILE A 130 8.55 -20.07 -4.62
C ILE A 130 8.99 -19.77 -3.20
N ASP A 131 10.01 -20.48 -2.75
CA ASP A 131 10.66 -20.22 -1.46
C ASP A 131 11.40 -18.88 -1.52
N LEU A 132 11.10 -18.00 -0.56
CA LEU A 132 11.74 -16.68 -0.44
C LEU A 132 13.24 -16.78 -0.16
N THR A 133 13.73 -17.88 0.44
CA THR A 133 15.16 -18.13 0.68
C THR A 133 15.94 -18.44 -0.61
N SER A 134 15.23 -18.82 -1.68
CA SER A 134 15.82 -19.05 -3.00
C SER A 134 16.18 -17.76 -3.74
N ILE A 135 15.79 -16.60 -3.21
CA ILE A 135 15.96 -15.28 -3.84
C ILE A 135 16.98 -14.47 -3.04
N GLU A 136 17.87 -13.75 -3.74
CA GLU A 136 18.72 -12.72 -3.14
C GLU A 136 17.96 -11.40 -3.15
N TRP A 137 17.54 -10.93 -1.98
CA TRP A 137 16.76 -9.69 -1.87
C TRP A 137 17.66 -8.47 -1.74
N VAL A 138 17.36 -7.43 -2.50
CA VAL A 138 18.05 -6.13 -2.43
C VAL A 138 17.05 -5.07 -1.99
N GLN A 139 17.38 -4.32 -0.94
CA GLN A 139 16.54 -3.24 -0.44
C GLN A 139 17.16 -1.88 -0.77
N ALA A 140 16.46 -1.07 -1.55
CA ALA A 140 16.84 0.32 -1.86
C ALA A 140 15.61 1.14 -2.24
N GLY A 141 15.72 2.47 -2.34
CA GLY A 141 14.61 3.26 -2.85
C GLY A 141 14.35 2.97 -4.34
N THR A 142 13.09 3.05 -4.78
CA THR A 142 12.72 2.70 -6.17
C THR A 142 13.47 3.55 -7.19
N ASN A 143 13.36 4.88 -7.07
CA ASN A 143 13.91 5.84 -8.03
C ASN A 143 14.96 6.77 -7.42
N GLU A 144 15.10 6.77 -6.10
CA GLU A 144 16.06 7.59 -5.37
C GLU A 144 16.81 6.72 -4.35
N ALA A 145 18.08 7.05 -4.11
CA ALA A 145 18.89 6.41 -3.09
C ALA A 145 18.46 6.78 -1.66
N GLY A 146 19.04 6.12 -0.66
CA GLY A 146 18.91 6.52 0.74
C GLY A 146 17.62 6.11 1.46
N ARG A 147 16.71 5.37 0.81
CA ARG A 147 15.52 4.82 1.49
C ARG A 147 15.93 3.83 2.57
N LYS A 148 15.41 4.04 3.78
CA LYS A 148 15.64 3.17 4.95
C LYS A 148 14.39 2.37 5.27
N GLU A 149 14.61 1.17 5.80
CA GLU A 149 13.55 0.37 6.41
C GLU A 149 12.99 1.11 7.63
N LYS A 150 11.67 1.12 7.77
CA LYS A 150 10.95 1.85 8.83
C LYS A 150 10.29 0.90 9.84
N ALA A 151 10.56 -0.40 9.75
CA ALA A 151 10.13 -1.42 10.69
C ALA A 151 11.33 -2.17 11.28
N ASN A 152 11.24 -2.59 12.54
CA ASN A 152 12.19 -3.53 13.11
C ASN A 152 11.93 -4.90 12.48
N LEU A 153 12.82 -5.33 11.58
CA LEU A 153 12.66 -6.60 10.88
C LEU A 153 13.09 -7.76 11.76
N ASN A 154 12.19 -8.72 11.96
CA ASN A 154 12.52 -10.07 12.38
C ASN A 154 12.41 -10.98 11.14
N LEU A 155 13.53 -11.17 10.43
CA LEU A 155 13.55 -11.95 9.20
C LEU A 155 13.53 -13.45 9.53
N PRO A 156 12.75 -14.27 8.82
CA PRO A 156 12.85 -15.72 8.91
C PRO A 156 14.27 -16.21 8.59
N ASP A 157 14.65 -17.33 9.19
CA ASP A 157 15.95 -17.97 8.95
C ASP A 157 16.18 -18.23 7.45
N GLY A 158 17.40 -17.97 6.98
CA GLY A 158 17.80 -18.20 5.58
C GLY A 158 17.45 -17.08 4.60
N ILE A 159 16.68 -16.07 5.00
CA ILE A 159 16.42 -14.89 4.15
C ILE A 159 17.70 -14.06 3.97
N LYS A 160 18.10 -13.86 2.71
CA LYS A 160 19.23 -12.99 2.34
C LYS A 160 18.70 -11.63 1.88
N LEU A 161 18.72 -10.63 2.76
CA LEU A 161 18.31 -9.26 2.46
C LEU A 161 19.51 -8.31 2.57
N THR A 162 19.89 -7.69 1.45
CA THR A 162 21.02 -6.76 1.37
C THR A 162 20.53 -5.33 1.18
N PRO A 163 20.71 -4.42 2.16
CA PRO A 163 20.40 -3.01 1.99
C PRO A 163 21.45 -2.31 1.13
N VAL A 164 21.00 -1.47 0.20
CA VAL A 164 21.83 -0.60 -0.65
C VAL A 164 21.33 0.83 -0.48
N ALA A 165 22.22 1.72 -0.01
CA ALA A 165 21.85 3.08 0.40
C ALA A 165 22.29 4.16 -0.58
N ASP A 166 23.25 3.87 -1.45
CA ASP A 166 23.92 4.83 -2.34
C ASP A 166 23.31 4.89 -3.76
N ARG A 167 22.43 3.95 -4.09
CA ARG A 167 21.83 3.77 -5.42
C ARG A 167 20.35 3.42 -5.32
N SER A 168 19.61 3.63 -6.41
CA SER A 168 18.20 3.26 -6.53
C SER A 168 18.01 1.88 -7.19
N LEU A 169 16.85 1.26 -6.96
CA LEU A 169 16.45 0.03 -7.67
C LEU A 169 16.36 0.26 -9.18
N ASN A 170 15.93 1.45 -9.62
CA ASN A 170 15.86 1.82 -11.04
C ASN A 170 17.25 1.75 -11.70
N GLU A 171 18.26 2.38 -11.08
CA GLU A 171 19.64 2.34 -11.55
C GLU A 171 20.19 0.91 -11.58
N MET A 172 19.97 0.13 -10.50
CA MET A 172 20.43 -1.25 -10.42
C MET A 172 19.74 -2.17 -11.42
N LEU A 173 18.45 -1.92 -11.73
CA LEU A 173 17.75 -2.65 -12.76
C LEU A 173 18.35 -2.36 -14.13
N LEU A 174 18.61 -1.09 -14.46
CA LEU A 174 19.20 -0.71 -15.75
C LEU A 174 20.64 -1.24 -15.92
N SER A 175 21.44 -1.25 -14.86
CA SER A 175 22.81 -1.78 -14.89
C SER A 175 22.86 -3.31 -14.94
N GLY A 176 21.80 -4.00 -14.52
CA GLY A 176 21.77 -5.46 -14.39
C GLY A 176 22.35 -6.00 -13.09
N GLU A 177 22.54 -5.15 -12.09
CA GLU A 177 22.91 -5.57 -10.74
C GLU A 177 21.77 -6.31 -10.02
N ILE A 178 20.52 -6.02 -10.42
CA ILE A 178 19.32 -6.81 -10.06
C ILE A 178 18.62 -7.29 -11.33
N ASP A 179 18.01 -8.47 -11.25
CA ASP A 179 17.32 -9.11 -12.37
C ASP A 179 15.87 -8.63 -12.51
N GLY A 180 15.29 -8.10 -11.43
CA GLY A 180 13.94 -7.57 -11.36
C GLY A 180 13.67 -6.85 -10.04
N MET A 181 12.51 -6.21 -9.93
CA MET A 181 12.05 -5.59 -8.69
C MET A 181 10.54 -5.71 -8.50
N PHE A 182 10.12 -5.90 -7.24
CA PHE A 182 8.73 -5.65 -6.85
C PHE A 182 8.62 -4.24 -6.27
N SER A 183 7.89 -3.35 -6.95
CA SER A 183 7.77 -1.97 -6.50
C SER A 183 6.35 -1.43 -6.69
N ALA A 184 5.82 -0.82 -5.62
CA ALA A 184 4.48 -0.22 -5.64
C ALA A 184 4.37 0.98 -6.59
N ARG A 185 5.45 1.76 -6.71
CA ARG A 185 5.64 2.80 -7.72
C ARG A 185 6.46 2.20 -8.86
N PRO A 186 6.08 2.37 -10.12
CA PRO A 186 6.92 1.91 -11.23
C PRO A 186 8.31 2.58 -11.19
N PRO A 187 9.36 1.88 -11.62
CA PRO A 187 10.66 2.52 -11.85
C PRO A 187 10.52 3.59 -12.94
N ASP A 188 11.30 4.67 -12.84
CA ASP A 188 11.22 5.78 -13.81
C ASP A 188 11.46 5.29 -15.24
N ALA A 189 12.39 4.34 -15.43
CA ALA A 189 12.64 3.72 -16.73
C ALA A 189 11.39 3.09 -17.35
N TYR A 190 10.47 2.53 -16.55
CA TYR A 190 9.20 2.01 -17.07
C TYR A 190 8.25 3.15 -17.50
N ASN A 191 8.12 4.19 -16.67
CA ASN A 191 7.26 5.34 -16.97
C ASN A 191 7.74 6.13 -18.19
N GLU A 192 9.06 6.20 -18.39
CA GLU A 192 9.71 6.84 -19.55
C GLU A 192 9.68 5.98 -20.81
N GLY A 193 9.15 4.75 -20.73
CA GLY A 193 9.05 3.84 -21.87
C GLY A 193 10.39 3.27 -22.32
N HIS A 194 11.36 3.13 -21.40
CA HIS A 194 12.67 2.55 -21.71
C HIS A 194 12.50 1.17 -22.37
N PRO A 195 13.12 0.93 -23.55
CA PRO A 195 12.80 -0.25 -24.36
C PRO A 195 13.10 -1.56 -23.65
N ASN A 196 14.10 -1.58 -22.75
CA ASN A 196 14.51 -2.79 -22.04
C ASN A 196 13.79 -3.02 -20.70
N VAL A 197 12.88 -2.17 -20.25
CA VAL A 197 12.12 -2.39 -19.00
C VAL A 197 10.68 -2.73 -19.31
N ARG A 198 10.15 -3.76 -18.65
CA ARG A 198 8.74 -4.17 -18.79
C ARG A 198 8.20 -4.72 -17.48
N ARG A 199 6.88 -4.87 -17.40
CA ARG A 199 6.26 -5.74 -16.39
C ARG A 199 6.50 -7.20 -16.77
N LEU A 200 6.55 -8.09 -15.77
CA LEU A 200 6.56 -9.53 -16.05
C LEU A 200 5.27 -9.95 -16.77
N TYR A 201 4.13 -9.50 -16.26
CA TYR A 201 2.81 -9.73 -16.83
C TYR A 201 2.30 -8.50 -17.55
N ASP A 202 2.30 -8.55 -18.88
CA ASP A 202 1.64 -7.54 -19.71
C ASP A 202 0.11 -7.73 -19.68
N ASN A 203 -0.36 -8.98 -19.49
CA ASN A 203 -1.76 -9.38 -19.28
C ASN A 203 -2.16 -9.33 -17.79
N PHE A 204 -1.80 -8.25 -17.10
CA PHE A 204 -1.97 -8.16 -15.64
C PHE A 204 -3.45 -8.18 -15.21
N ILE A 205 -4.36 -7.68 -16.04
CA ILE A 205 -5.81 -7.70 -15.75
C ILE A 205 -6.29 -9.15 -15.61
N GLU A 206 -5.88 -10.03 -16.52
CA GLU A 206 -6.22 -11.45 -16.49
C GLU A 206 -5.59 -12.13 -15.27
N VAL A 207 -4.30 -11.87 -14.99
CA VAL A 207 -3.57 -12.47 -13.86
C VAL A 207 -4.19 -12.06 -12.53
N GLU A 208 -4.51 -10.78 -12.37
CA GLU A 208 -5.13 -10.23 -11.16
C GLU A 208 -6.57 -10.73 -10.99
N SER A 209 -7.32 -10.88 -12.09
CA SER A 209 -8.67 -11.45 -12.08
C SER A 209 -8.66 -12.94 -11.71
N ASP A 210 -7.71 -13.72 -12.25
CA ASP A 210 -7.50 -15.12 -11.86
C ASP A 210 -7.14 -15.25 -10.38
N TYR A 211 -6.25 -14.38 -9.89
CA TYR A 211 -5.88 -14.34 -8.48
C TYR A 211 -7.10 -14.08 -7.59
N PHE A 212 -7.93 -13.07 -7.93
CA PHE A 212 -9.14 -12.77 -7.18
C PHE A 212 -10.15 -13.92 -7.23
N ARG A 213 -10.37 -14.53 -8.41
CA ARG A 213 -11.27 -15.69 -8.54
C ARG A 213 -10.84 -16.88 -7.69
N LYS A 214 -9.54 -17.13 -7.55
CA LYS A 214 -9.00 -18.24 -6.76
C LYS A 214 -9.01 -17.97 -5.26
N THR A 215 -8.76 -16.73 -4.84
CA THR A 215 -8.46 -16.42 -3.43
C THR A 215 -9.55 -15.60 -2.74
N GLY A 216 -10.38 -14.87 -3.49
CA GLY A 216 -11.28 -13.84 -2.96
C GLY A 216 -10.55 -12.61 -2.40
N ILE A 217 -9.23 -12.51 -2.55
CA ILE A 217 -8.42 -11.46 -1.94
C ILE A 217 -8.25 -10.31 -2.95
N PHE A 218 -8.85 -9.16 -2.64
CA PHE A 218 -8.45 -7.89 -3.22
C PHE A 218 -7.55 -7.15 -2.20
N PRO A 219 -6.23 -7.05 -2.43
CA PRO A 219 -5.25 -6.71 -1.40
C PRO A 219 -5.51 -5.37 -0.69
N ILE A 220 -5.28 -5.35 0.62
CA ILE A 220 -5.43 -4.17 1.48
C ILE A 220 -4.05 -3.53 1.68
N MET A 221 -3.79 -2.40 1.02
CA MET A 221 -2.50 -1.71 1.20
C MET A 221 -2.47 -1.00 2.54
N HIS A 222 -3.50 -0.20 2.82
CA HIS A 222 -3.59 0.65 4.01
C HIS A 222 -4.90 0.41 4.75
N ALA A 223 -4.89 0.67 6.05
CA ALA A 223 -6.04 0.64 6.93
C ALA A 223 -6.10 1.94 7.75
N PHE A 224 -7.22 2.23 8.41
CA PHE A 224 -7.24 3.23 9.48
C PHE A 224 -6.99 2.59 10.82
N ALA A 225 -6.35 3.33 11.71
CA ALA A 225 -6.22 2.99 13.12
C ALA A 225 -6.48 4.20 14.01
N VAL A 226 -7.04 3.96 15.18
CA VAL A 226 -7.30 4.96 16.22
C VAL A 226 -6.42 4.65 17.42
N ARG A 227 -5.92 5.68 18.09
CA ARG A 227 -5.27 5.55 19.40
C ARG A 227 -6.19 4.84 20.40
N LYS A 228 -5.70 3.78 21.03
CA LYS A 228 -6.49 2.89 21.89
C LYS A 228 -7.19 3.66 23.02
N GLU A 229 -6.50 4.60 23.65
CA GLU A 229 -6.99 5.41 24.76
C GLU A 229 -8.23 6.26 24.42
N ILE A 230 -8.45 6.55 23.13
CA ILE A 230 -9.64 7.26 22.65
C ILE A 230 -10.84 6.32 22.69
N LEU A 231 -10.66 5.09 22.22
CA LEU A 231 -11.70 4.08 22.20
C LEU A 231 -11.99 3.53 23.60
N ASP A 232 -10.99 3.45 24.48
CA ASP A 232 -11.20 3.08 25.88
C ASP A 232 -12.17 4.04 26.59
N LYS A 233 -12.10 5.34 26.26
CA LYS A 233 -12.98 6.38 26.83
C LYS A 233 -14.28 6.58 26.05
N ASN A 234 -14.24 6.37 24.73
CA ASN A 234 -15.34 6.65 23.82
C ASN A 234 -15.51 5.51 22.79
N PRO A 235 -15.96 4.30 23.19
CA PRO A 235 -16.03 3.15 22.29
C PRO A 235 -16.87 3.37 21.02
N TRP A 236 -17.88 4.23 21.12
CA TRP A 236 -18.77 4.61 20.03
C TRP A 236 -18.06 5.32 18.87
N VAL A 237 -16.87 5.91 19.10
CA VAL A 237 -16.06 6.61 18.07
C VAL A 237 -15.73 5.68 16.91
N ALA A 238 -15.42 4.41 17.18
CA ALA A 238 -15.05 3.45 16.13
C ALA A 238 -16.18 3.27 15.10
N ARG A 239 -17.43 3.10 15.58
CA ARG A 239 -18.60 2.93 14.71
C ARG A 239 -18.91 4.23 13.95
N ASN A 240 -18.84 5.38 14.61
CA ASN A 240 -19.21 6.65 14.00
C ASN A 240 -18.20 7.11 12.95
N LEU A 241 -16.90 6.86 13.17
CA LEU A 241 -15.87 7.03 12.14
C LEU A 241 -16.14 6.08 10.97
N PHE A 242 -16.34 4.78 11.22
CA PHE A 242 -16.62 3.81 10.16
C PHE A 242 -17.81 4.23 9.29
N ASN A 243 -18.94 4.59 9.91
CA ASN A 243 -20.14 5.01 9.18
C ASN A 243 -19.88 6.24 8.31
N ALA A 244 -19.12 7.22 8.81
CA ALA A 244 -18.80 8.44 8.07
C ALA A 244 -17.87 8.16 6.87
N PHE A 245 -16.85 7.30 7.04
CA PHE A 245 -15.99 6.88 5.93
C PHE A 245 -16.76 6.06 4.89
N ASP A 246 -17.66 5.17 5.31
CA ASP A 246 -18.47 4.36 4.40
C ASP A 246 -19.42 5.23 3.57
N GLU A 247 -20.11 6.18 4.22
CA GLU A 247 -20.98 7.14 3.55
C GLU A 247 -20.20 8.02 2.54
N ALA A 248 -19.04 8.54 2.92
CA ALA A 248 -18.20 9.34 2.01
C ALA A 248 -17.77 8.53 0.77
N LYS A 249 -17.38 7.26 0.97
CA LYS A 249 -17.04 6.35 -0.13
C LYS A 249 -18.26 6.05 -1.01
N ASN A 250 -19.42 5.75 -0.42
CA ASN A 250 -20.64 5.44 -1.18
C ASN A 250 -21.09 6.63 -2.03
N ARG A 251 -21.01 7.85 -1.49
CA ARG A 251 -21.27 9.08 -2.26
C ARG A 251 -20.29 9.29 -3.41
N SER A 252 -19.01 9.00 -3.19
CA SER A 252 -18.00 9.06 -4.25
C SER A 252 -18.27 8.05 -5.37
N ILE A 253 -18.61 6.82 -5.03
CA ILE A 253 -18.99 5.78 -6.00
C ILE A 253 -20.26 6.20 -6.75
N ALA A 254 -21.28 6.72 -6.07
CA ALA A 254 -22.50 7.18 -6.72
C ALA A 254 -22.21 8.27 -7.78
N ARG A 255 -21.34 9.24 -7.47
CA ARG A 255 -20.87 10.23 -8.44
C ARG A 255 -20.07 9.62 -9.58
N ALA A 256 -19.24 8.62 -9.29
CA ALA A 256 -18.42 7.93 -10.27
C ALA A 256 -19.20 7.04 -11.21
N MET A 257 -20.42 6.65 -10.85
CA MET A 257 -21.34 5.82 -11.63
C MET A 257 -22.47 6.64 -12.29
N ASP A 258 -22.51 7.97 -12.10
CA ASP A 258 -23.51 8.84 -12.74
C ASP A 258 -23.14 9.16 -14.20
N GLY A 259 -23.72 8.40 -15.13
CA GLY A 259 -23.56 8.60 -16.57
C GLY A 259 -24.33 9.80 -17.15
N THR A 260 -25.23 10.41 -16.40
CA THR A 260 -26.03 11.55 -16.89
C THR A 260 -25.20 12.83 -16.86
N VAL A 261 -24.45 13.03 -15.78
CA VAL A 261 -23.54 14.16 -15.59
C VAL A 261 -22.18 13.60 -15.16
N PRO A 262 -21.29 13.29 -16.13
CA PRO A 262 -19.99 12.71 -15.82
C PRO A 262 -19.17 13.62 -14.90
N MET A 263 -18.84 13.11 -13.71
CA MET A 263 -18.03 13.84 -12.72
C MET A 263 -16.52 13.71 -12.97
N PHE A 264 -16.12 12.83 -13.89
CA PHE A 264 -14.74 12.63 -14.32
C PHE A 264 -14.59 12.99 -15.80
N PRO A 265 -13.57 13.77 -16.20
CA PRO A 265 -13.35 14.16 -17.59
C PRO A 265 -12.70 13.02 -18.40
N ILE A 266 -13.26 11.81 -18.29
CA ILE A 266 -12.79 10.59 -18.94
C ILE A 266 -13.88 10.14 -19.91
N PRO A 267 -13.63 10.15 -21.23
CA PRO A 267 -14.56 9.61 -22.20
C PRO A 267 -14.92 8.15 -21.88
N TRP A 268 -16.19 7.79 -22.04
CA TRP A 268 -16.68 6.41 -21.98
C TRP A 268 -16.50 5.72 -20.62
N CYS A 269 -16.42 6.48 -19.52
CA CYS A 269 -16.27 5.93 -18.16
C CYS A 269 -17.46 5.08 -17.66
N PHE A 270 -18.52 4.93 -18.47
CA PHE A 270 -19.74 4.16 -18.17
C PHE A 270 -20.09 3.14 -19.28
N GLU A 271 -19.25 2.98 -20.29
CA GLU A 271 -19.46 2.00 -21.38
C GLU A 271 -18.83 0.64 -21.08
#